data_AF-A0A3Q9HR89-F1
#
_entry.id   AF-A0A3Q9HR89-F1
#
_cell.length_a   1.000
_cell.length_b   1.000
_cell.length_c   1.000
_cell.angle_alpha   90.00
_cell.angle_beta   90.00
_cell.angle_gamma   90.00
#
_symmetry.space_group_name_H-M   'P 1'
#
loop_
_entity.id
_entity.type
_entity.pdbx_description
1 polymer ?
#
loop_
_entity_poly.entity_id
_entity_poly.type
_entity_poly.pdbx_seq_one_letter_code
_entity_poly.pdbx_strand_id
1 'polypeptide(L)'
;MIDFDCGHGKILFRCLELGIRSIVGIDISPMAIVLAKKLAVENGVENKSEFWCGDSSILSRINDQSFDAGILFNIIDNLMPEDGLKVLKYEILLRNILR
;
A
#
# COMPACT_ATOMS: atom_id res chain seq x y z
N MET A 1 -7.73 -1.32 -1.51
CA MET A 1 -6.99 -0.94 -0.28
C MET A 1 -5.52 -0.75 -0.65
N ILE A 2 -4.81 0.17 0.00
CA ILE A 2 -3.39 0.44 -0.22
C ILE A 2 -2.56 0.24 1.05
N ASP A 3 -1.29 -0.17 0.93
CA ASP A 3 -0.32 -0.28 2.03
C ASP A 3 1.02 0.32 1.60
N PHE A 4 1.52 1.28 2.38
CA PHE A 4 2.78 1.98 2.12
C PHE A 4 3.88 1.39 3.01
N ASP A 5 5.06 1.15 2.42
CA ASP A 5 6.11 0.24 2.93
C ASP A 5 5.56 -1.16 3.23
N CYS A 6 4.86 -1.74 2.23
CA CYS A 6 4.16 -3.01 2.38
C CYS A 6 5.07 -4.24 2.59
N GLY A 7 6.39 -4.07 2.48
CA GLY A 7 7.37 -5.15 2.43
C GLY A 7 7.02 -6.14 1.33
N HIS A 8 6.97 -7.43 1.69
CA HIS A 8 6.57 -8.49 0.77
C HIS A 8 5.05 -8.75 0.74
N GLY A 9 4.22 -7.82 1.24
CA GLY A 9 2.77 -7.84 1.09
C GLY A 9 1.99 -8.70 2.10
N LYS A 10 2.61 -9.15 3.20
CA LYS A 10 1.99 -10.07 4.19
C LYS A 10 0.61 -9.61 4.67
N ILE A 11 0.51 -8.34 5.07
CA ILE A 11 -0.74 -7.77 5.59
C ILE A 11 -1.78 -7.65 4.48
N LEU A 12 -1.38 -7.17 3.30
CA LEU A 12 -2.26 -7.07 2.14
C LEU A 12 -2.85 -8.43 1.73
N PHE A 13 -2.06 -9.50 1.71
CA PHE A 13 -2.57 -10.84 1.42
C PHE A 13 -3.58 -11.30 2.47
N ARG A 14 -3.33 -11.03 3.75
CA ARG A 14 -4.31 -11.31 4.81
C ARG A 14 -5.61 -10.54 4.59
N CYS A 15 -5.55 -9.31 4.10
CA CYS A 15 -6.74 -8.53 3.80
C CYS A 15 -7.55 -9.10 2.63
N LEU A 16 -6.90 -9.64 1.60
CA LEU A 16 -7.60 -10.37 0.53
C LEU A 16 -8.34 -11.61 1.09
N GLU A 17 -7.72 -12.37 2.00
CA GLU A 17 -8.36 -13.50 2.68
C GLU A 17 -9.59 -13.08 3.50
N LEU A 18 -9.59 -11.86 4.04
CA LEU A 18 -10.71 -11.28 4.81
C LEU A 18 -11.80 -10.65 3.93
N GLY A 19 -11.68 -10.73 2.61
CA GLY A 19 -12.70 -10.29 1.67
C GLY A 19 -12.47 -8.92 1.03
N ILE A 20 -11.29 -8.30 1.20
CA ILE A 20 -10.92 -7.14 0.40
C ILE A 20 -10.85 -7.55 -1.08
N ARG A 21 -11.43 -6.71 -1.95
CA ARG A 21 -11.57 -7.01 -3.39
C ARG A 21 -10.25 -6.90 -4.14
N SER A 22 -9.47 -5.87 -3.83
CA SER A 22 -8.18 -5.59 -4.46
C SER A 22 -7.23 -4.83 -3.53
N ILE A 23 -5.94 -5.08 -3.72
CA ILE A 23 -4.85 -4.53 -2.91
C ILE A 23 -3.79 -3.87 -3.79
N VAL A 24 -3.16 -2.82 -3.27
CA VAL A 24 -1.98 -2.19 -3.85
C VAL A 24 -0.92 -2.03 -2.77
N GLY A 25 0.28 -2.54 -3.02
CA GLY A 25 1.43 -2.39 -2.13
C GLY A 25 2.52 -1.51 -2.74
N ILE A 26 3.04 -0.58 -1.95
CA ILE A 26 4.18 0.26 -2.31
C ILE A 26 5.31 -0.02 -1.33
N ASP A 27 6.51 -0.24 -1.85
CA ASP A 27 7.71 -0.38 -1.02
C ASP A 27 8.93 0.16 -1.77
N ILE A 28 9.84 0.81 -1.05
CA ILE A 28 11.07 1.36 -1.65
C ILE A 28 12.05 0.25 -2.06
N SER A 29 11.97 -0.94 -1.44
CA SER A 29 12.85 -2.08 -1.70
C SER A 29 12.43 -2.86 -2.94
N PRO A 30 13.25 -2.88 -4.02
CA PRO A 30 12.95 -3.67 -5.21
C PRO A 30 12.83 -5.16 -4.91
N MET A 31 13.63 -5.67 -3.97
CA MET A 31 13.59 -7.06 -3.56
C MET A 31 12.28 -7.43 -2.87
N ALA A 32 11.72 -6.52 -2.06
CA ALA A 32 10.45 -6.75 -1.40
C ALA A 32 9.31 -6.84 -2.43
N ILE A 33 9.32 -5.95 -3.43
CA ILE A 33 8.34 -5.96 -4.53
C ILE A 33 8.47 -7.20 -5.43
N VAL A 34 9.69 -7.63 -5.74
CA VAL A 34 9.91 -8.90 -6.49
C VAL A 34 9.31 -10.08 -5.72
N LEU A 35 9.57 -10.16 -4.41
CA LEU A 35 9.02 -11.22 -3.58
C LEU A 35 7.49 -11.12 -3.46
N ALA A 36 6.93 -9.92 -3.29
CA ALA A 36 5.49 -9.70 -3.21
C ALA A 36 4.77 -10.16 -4.50
N LYS A 37 5.30 -9.80 -5.67
CA LYS A 37 4.75 -10.24 -6.96
C LYS A 37 4.81 -11.75 -7.13
N LYS A 38 5.92 -12.37 -6.73
CA LYS A 38 6.07 -13.83 -6.72
C LYS A 38 5.02 -14.49 -5.83
N LEU A 39 4.86 -14.00 -4.60
CA LEU A 39 3.87 -14.51 -3.65
C LEU A 39 2.44 -14.32 -4.15
N ALA A 40 2.14 -13.22 -4.86
CA ALA A 40 0.81 -13.00 -5.43
C ALA A 40 0.45 -14.08 -6.47
N VAL A 41 1.40 -14.46 -7.32
CA VAL A 41 1.24 -15.55 -8.29
C VAL A 41 1.12 -16.90 -7.57
N GLU A 42 1.97 -17.17 -6.58
CA GLU A 42 1.94 -18.43 -5.82
C GLU A 42 0.62 -18.63 -5.07
N ASN A 43 -0.02 -17.54 -4.64
CA ASN A 43 -1.33 -17.56 -3.98
C ASN A 43 -2.52 -17.43 -4.95
N GLY A 44 -2.29 -17.28 -6.26
CA GLY A 44 -3.35 -17.14 -7.28
C GLY A 44 -4.19 -15.88 -7.13
N VAL A 45 -3.59 -14.78 -6.66
CA VAL A 45 -4.26 -13.49 -6.41
C VAL A 45 -3.64 -12.34 -7.21
N GLU A 46 -2.82 -12.64 -8.21
CA GLU A 46 -2.17 -11.65 -9.07
C GLU A 46 -3.17 -10.76 -9.81
N ASN A 47 -4.37 -11.26 -10.09
CA ASN A 47 -5.46 -10.50 -10.70
C ASN A 47 -6.16 -9.50 -9.74
N LYS A 48 -5.86 -9.58 -8.45
CA LYS A 48 -6.41 -8.71 -7.40
C LYS A 48 -5.33 -7.88 -6.71
N SER A 49 -4.08 -8.00 -7.16
CA SER A 49 -2.93 -7.45 -6.45
C SER A 49 -2.04 -6.64 -7.39
N GLU A 50 -1.68 -5.44 -6.97
CA GLU A 50 -0.68 -4.61 -7.64
C GLU A 50 0.45 -4.24 -6.69
N PHE A 51 1.69 -4.21 -7.19
CA PHE A 51 2.87 -3.88 -6.39
C PHE A 51 3.81 -2.93 -7.13
N TRP A 52 4.13 -1.81 -6.50
CA TRP A 52 4.94 -0.72 -7.05
C TRP A 52 6.22 -0.51 -6.23
N CYS A 53 7.34 -0.38 -6.93
CA CYS A 53 8.62 -0.08 -6.30
C CYS A 53 8.88 1.43 -6.33
N GLY A 54 9.01 2.04 -5.17
CA GLY A 54 9.38 3.44 -5.03
C GLY A 54 8.97 4.02 -3.68
N ASP A 55 9.25 5.31 -3.53
CA ASP A 55 9.04 6.07 -2.29
C ASP A 55 7.71 6.85 -2.30
N SER A 56 7.57 7.81 -1.39
CA SER A 56 6.38 8.64 -1.25
C SER A 56 6.04 9.47 -2.50
N SER A 57 6.98 9.64 -3.44
CA SER A 57 6.73 10.32 -4.71
C SER A 57 5.72 9.59 -5.59
N ILE A 58 5.58 8.27 -5.45
CA ILE A 58 4.56 7.50 -6.20
C ILE A 58 3.14 7.96 -5.86
N LEU A 59 2.91 8.46 -4.63
CA LEU A 59 1.61 8.95 -4.20
C LEU A 59 1.10 10.11 -5.07
N SER A 60 1.99 10.88 -5.70
CA SER A 60 1.61 11.94 -6.65
C SER A 60 0.98 11.43 -7.95
N ARG A 61 1.13 10.13 -8.24
CA ARG A 61 0.57 9.47 -9.44
C ARG A 61 -0.76 8.78 -9.15
N ILE A 62 -1.17 8.73 -7.89
CA ILE A 62 -2.39 8.10 -7.44
C ILE A 62 -3.51 9.14 -7.50
N ASN A 63 -4.61 8.80 -8.17
CA ASN A 63 -5.79 9.66 -8.19
C ASN A 63 -6.41 9.74 -6.78
N ASP A 64 -6.88 10.92 -6.41
CA ASP A 64 -7.63 11.13 -5.18
C ASP A 64 -8.84 10.17 -5.12
N GLN A 65 -9.16 9.67 -3.92
CA GLN A 65 -10.31 8.79 -3.65
C GLN A 65 -10.33 7.47 -4.44
N SER A 66 -9.16 7.01 -4.93
CA SER A 66 -9.03 5.73 -5.66
C SER A 66 -9.00 4.49 -4.76
N PHE A 67 -8.91 4.66 -3.43
CA PHE A 67 -8.87 3.57 -2.47
C PHE A 67 -9.84 3.82 -1.32
N ASP A 68 -10.57 2.77 -0.91
CA ASP A 68 -11.51 2.85 0.23
C ASP A 68 -10.81 2.88 1.60
N ALA A 69 -9.58 2.39 1.66
CA ALA A 69 -8.80 2.25 2.89
C ALA A 69 -7.29 2.19 2.61
N GLY A 70 -6.51 2.65 3.59
CA GLY A 70 -5.05 2.62 3.58
C GLY A 70 -4.50 2.04 4.88
N ILE A 71 -3.38 1.33 4.79
CA ILE A 71 -2.61 0.80 5.93
C ILE A 71 -1.30 1.58 6.01
N LEU A 72 -0.97 2.02 7.22
CA LEU A 72 0.30 2.65 7.58
C LEU A 72 0.83 1.91 8.80
N PHE A 73 1.55 0.81 8.59
CA PHE A 73 1.93 -0.11 9.66
C PHE A 73 3.44 -0.06 9.93
N ASN A 74 3.84 0.46 11.10
CA ASN A 74 5.24 0.62 11.54
C ASN A 74 6.13 1.49 10.62
N ILE A 75 5.54 2.51 10.00
CA ILE A 75 6.27 3.39 9.07
C ILE A 75 6.50 4.79 9.62
N ILE A 76 5.64 5.28 10.51
CA ILE A 76 5.64 6.70 10.91
C ILE A 76 6.94 7.05 11.65
N ASP A 77 7.47 6.11 12.41
CA ASP A 77 8.74 6.18 13.13
C ASP A 77 9.98 6.05 12.24
N ASN A 78 9.82 5.54 11.00
CA ASN A 78 10.90 5.33 10.04
C ASN A 78 10.96 6.41 8.94
N LEU A 79 10.01 7.35 8.93
CA LEU A 79 9.95 8.44 7.96
C LEU A 79 10.62 9.71 8.49
N MET A 80 11.22 10.46 7.57
CA MET A 80 11.55 11.86 7.84
C MET A 80 10.27 12.65 8.14
N PRO A 81 10.28 13.66 9.02
CA PRO A 81 9.07 14.40 9.40
C PRO A 81 8.27 14.95 8.22
N GLU A 82 8.94 15.45 7.17
CA GLU A 82 8.27 15.91 5.94
C GLU A 82 7.53 14.79 5.19
N ASP A 83 8.07 13.58 5.17
CA ASP A 83 7.46 12.44 4.48
C ASP A 83 6.33 11.82 5.31
N GLY A 84 6.48 11.78 6.64
CA GLY A 84 5.40 11.45 7.55
C GLY A 84 4.18 12.36 7.37
N LEU A 85 4.40 13.67 7.22
CA LEU A 85 3.32 14.63 6.95
C LEU A 85 2.65 14.42 5.59
N LYS A 86 3.40 14.05 4.54
CA LYS A 86 2.81 13.73 3.23
C LYS A 86 1.91 12.52 3.34
N VAL A 87 2.41 11.44 3.94
CA VAL A 87 1.68 10.18 4.10
C VAL A 87 0.41 10.37 4.94
N LEU A 88 0.49 11.10 6.06
CA LEU A 88 -0.68 11.43 6.89
C LEU A 88 -1.69 12.34 6.17
N LYS A 89 -1.26 13.25 5.29
CA LYS A 89 -2.18 14.03 4.45
C LYS A 89 -2.96 13.14 3.49
N TYR A 90 -2.36 12.08 2.96
CA TYR A 90 -3.09 11.06 2.19
C TYR A 90 -4.04 10.23 3.09
N GLU A 91 -3.72 9.98 4.35
CA GLU A 91 -4.66 9.39 5.32
C GLU A 91 -5.90 10.29 5.55
N ILE A 92 -5.70 11.62 5.66
CA ILE A 92 -6.80 12.59 5.74
C ILE A 92 -7.68 12.56 4.48
N LEU A 93 -7.08 12.32 3.31
CA LEU A 93 -7.80 12.18 2.06
C LEU A 93 -8.70 10.94 2.04
N LEU A 94 -8.25 9.83 2.65
CA LEU A 94 -9.02 8.59 2.82
C LEU A 94 -10.19 8.78 3.83
N ARG A 95 -10.06 9.67 4.82
CA ARG A 95 -11.13 9.96 5.81
C ARG A 95 -12.36 10.67 5.22
N ASN A 96 -12.28 11.28 4.04
CA ASN A 96 -13.44 11.89 3.37
C ASN A 96 -14.39 10.86 2.72
N ILE A 97 -14.05 9.57 2.75
CA ILE A 97 -14.89 8.46 2.25
C ILE A 97 -15.92 8.00 3.31
N LEU A 98 -15.78 8.47 4.57
CA LEU A 98 -16.66 8.10 5.69
C LEU A 98 -17.66 9.20 6.10
N ARG A 99 -18.04 10.10 5.19
CA ARG A 99 -19.15 11.04 5.41
C ARG A 99 -20.25 10.85 4.36
#